data_AF-A0A5N3WM22-F1
#
_entry.id   AF-A0A5N3WM22-F1
#
_cell.length_a   1.000
_cell.length_b   1.000
_cell.length_c   1.000
_cell.angle_alpha   90.00
_cell.angle_beta   90.00
_cell.angle_gamma   90.00
#
_symmetry.space_group_name_H-M   'P 1'
#
loop_
_entity.id
_entity.type
_entity.pdbx_description
1 polymer ?
#
loop_
_entity_poly.entity_id
_entity_poly.type
_entity_poly.pdbx_seq_one_letter_code
_entity_poly.pdbx_strand_id
1 'polypeptide(L)'
;MDNPIVFFDIAVNSEPLDHVSFKLSADKSIYGEKFEDEYFILKHTGPGILPMADAGPNTNSSQFFICSAKIEWLDGKHVVFGKVKEGVDTVEAMERFGSRNGKTGKKITIADCRQI
;
A
#
# COMPACT_ATOMS: atom_id res chain seq x y z
N MET A 1 21.30 4.38 -5.87
CA MET A 1 20.30 5.45 -5.69
C MET A 1 19.56 5.17 -4.41
N ASP A 2 19.30 6.18 -3.59
CA ASP A 2 18.47 6.01 -2.40
C ASP A 2 17.01 5.87 -2.83
N ASN A 3 16.36 4.85 -2.29
CA ASN A 3 14.94 4.59 -2.50
C ASN A 3 14.09 5.77 -1.98
N PRO A 4 13.11 6.28 -2.74
CA PRO A 4 12.29 7.40 -2.33
C PRO A 4 11.41 7.02 -1.13
N ILE A 5 11.13 8.01 -0.30
CA ILE A 5 10.18 7.88 0.81
C ILE A 5 8.98 8.77 0.51
N VAL A 6 7.78 8.19 0.59
CA VAL A 6 6.51 8.92 0.42
C VAL A 6 5.70 8.87 1.71
N PHE A 7 4.90 9.90 1.94
CA PHE A 7 4.08 10.07 3.13
C PHE A 7 2.62 10.24 2.74
N PHE A 8 1.73 9.60 3.49
CA PHE A 8 0.29 9.84 3.46
C PHE A 8 -0.18 10.33 4.83
N ASP A 9 -0.83 11.48 4.84
CA ASP A 9 -1.57 11.96 6.00
C ASP A 9 -2.98 11.36 5.93
N ILE A 10 -3.36 10.58 6.93
CA ILE A 10 -4.61 9.80 6.96
C ILE A 10 -5.65 10.55 7.77
N ALA A 11 -6.89 10.59 7.29
CA ALA A 11 -8.04 11.11 8.01
C ALA A 11 -9.18 10.09 8.07
N VAL A 12 -9.96 10.15 9.15
CA VAL A 12 -11.14 9.30 9.42
C VAL A 12 -12.36 10.20 9.56
N ASN A 13 -13.34 10.07 8.67
CA ASN A 13 -14.49 10.97 8.57
C ASN A 13 -14.08 12.46 8.51
N SER A 14 -13.00 12.76 7.77
CA SER A 14 -12.37 14.09 7.64
C SER A 14 -11.61 14.61 8.87
N GLU A 15 -11.60 13.88 9.99
CA GLU A 15 -10.75 14.20 11.13
C GLU A 15 -9.35 13.58 10.95
N PRO A 16 -8.25 14.33 11.15
CA PRO A 16 -6.90 13.78 11.06
C PRO A 16 -6.71 12.59 12.01
N LEU A 17 -6.13 11.50 11.50
CA LEU A 17 -5.72 10.35 12.30
C LEU A 17 -4.24 10.49 12.65
N ASP A 18 -3.37 10.25 11.67
CA ASP A 18 -1.91 10.45 11.75
C ASP A 18 -1.33 10.23 10.34
N HIS A 19 0.00 10.13 10.23
CA HIS A 19 0.71 9.86 9.00
C HIS A 19 1.25 8.43 8.93
N VAL A 20 1.52 7.99 7.71
CA VAL A 20 2.25 6.75 7.41
C VAL A 20 3.27 7.04 6.30
N SER A 21 4.50 6.55 6.48
CA SER A 21 5.56 6.72 5.49
C SER A 21 5.97 5.39 4.89
N PHE A 22 6.32 5.41 3.61
CA PHE A 22 6.64 4.23 2.83
C PHE A 22 7.97 4.39 2.16
N LYS A 23 8.83 3.37 2.28
CA LYS A 23 10.04 3.23 1.47
C LYS A 23 9.67 2.44 0.22
N LEU A 24 9.71 3.10 -0.94
CA LEU A 24 9.38 2.48 -2.22
C LEU A 24 10.61 1.84 -2.85
N SER A 25 10.41 0.78 -3.60
CA SER A 25 11.44 0.03 -4.33
C SER A 25 11.17 -0.02 -5.83
N ALA A 26 9.99 0.44 -6.26
CA ALA A 26 9.65 0.56 -7.68
C ALA A 26 9.98 1.96 -8.22
N ASP A 27 10.24 1.99 -9.52
CA ASP A 27 10.45 3.20 -10.29
C ASP A 27 9.09 3.81 -10.70
N LYS A 28 9.06 5.12 -10.98
CA LYS A 28 7.81 5.90 -11.18
C LYS A 28 6.89 5.30 -12.25
N SER A 29 5.68 4.88 -11.90
CA SER A 29 4.63 4.49 -12.85
C SER A 29 3.69 5.65 -13.21
N ILE A 30 3.63 5.97 -14.51
CA ILE A 30 2.81 7.03 -15.15
C ILE A 30 2.28 6.57 -16.53
N TYR A 31 2.23 5.25 -16.75
CA TYR A 31 2.31 4.62 -18.08
C TYR A 31 0.96 4.38 -18.79
N GLY A 32 -0.12 5.01 -18.33
CA GLY A 32 -1.47 4.85 -18.88
C GLY A 32 -2.41 4.11 -17.91
N GLU A 33 -3.44 3.46 -18.45
CA GLU A 33 -4.49 2.81 -17.65
C GLU A 33 -3.99 1.58 -16.87
N LYS A 34 -3.11 0.78 -17.50
CA LYS A 34 -2.52 -0.43 -16.92
C LYS A 34 -1.06 -0.61 -17.34
N PHE A 35 -0.29 -1.34 -16.54
CA PHE A 35 1.10 -1.70 -16.84
C PHE A 35 1.45 -3.12 -16.39
N GLU A 36 2.56 -3.62 -16.95
CA GLU A 36 3.06 -4.98 -16.76
C GLU A 36 3.59 -5.24 -15.34
N ASP A 37 3.68 -6.51 -14.97
CA ASP A 37 4.36 -6.92 -13.73
C ASP A 37 5.87 -6.73 -13.90
N GLU A 38 6.50 -5.88 -13.08
CA GLU A 38 7.96 -5.66 -13.18
C GLU A 38 8.75 -6.93 -12.82
N TYR A 39 8.79 -7.30 -11.54
CA TYR A 39 9.47 -8.50 -11.06
C TYR A 39 8.89 -9.01 -9.73
N PHE A 40 8.79 -10.34 -9.57
CA PHE A 40 8.36 -10.99 -8.31
C PHE A 40 9.55 -11.34 -7.40
N ILE A 41 10.49 -10.40 -7.20
CA ILE A 41 11.69 -10.61 -6.39
C ILE A 41 11.36 -10.56 -4.89
N LEU A 42 10.54 -9.59 -4.50
CA LEU A 42 10.11 -9.38 -3.13
C LEU A 42 8.88 -10.23 -2.80
N LYS A 43 8.79 -10.69 -1.56
CA LYS A 43 7.74 -11.59 -1.06
C LYS A 43 6.86 -10.91 -0.01
N HIS A 44 5.66 -11.45 0.19
CA HIS A 44 4.69 -10.96 1.16
C HIS A 44 5.00 -11.44 2.57
N THR A 45 6.14 -11.00 3.12
CA THR A 45 6.74 -11.59 4.33
C THR A 45 6.06 -11.23 5.64
N GLY A 46 5.18 -10.23 5.69
CA GLY A 46 4.54 -9.81 6.93
C GLY A 46 3.82 -8.46 6.88
N PRO A 47 3.43 -7.93 8.05
CA PRO A 47 2.80 -6.62 8.18
C PRO A 47 3.66 -5.50 7.60
N GLY A 48 3.03 -4.49 7.01
CA GLY A 48 3.67 -3.31 6.44
C GLY A 48 4.29 -3.51 5.06
N ILE A 49 4.17 -4.68 4.44
CA ILE A 49 4.54 -4.88 3.02
C ILE A 49 3.52 -4.21 2.11
N LEU A 50 3.98 -3.56 1.03
CA LEU A 50 3.15 -2.85 0.05
C LEU A 50 3.21 -3.55 -1.31
N PRO A 51 2.15 -4.28 -1.69
CA PRO A 51 1.99 -4.85 -3.02
C PRO A 51 1.01 -4.05 -3.88
N MET A 52 1.18 -4.17 -5.19
CA MET A 52 0.22 -3.69 -6.17
C MET A 52 -1.05 -4.55 -6.12
N ALA A 53 -2.21 -3.91 -6.22
CA ALA A 53 -3.45 -4.61 -6.54
C ALA A 53 -3.62 -4.64 -8.06
N ASP A 54 -4.09 -5.78 -8.56
CA ASP A 54 -4.33 -6.01 -9.99
C ASP A 54 -5.64 -6.81 -10.19
N ALA A 55 -6.02 -6.96 -11.46
CA ALA A 55 -7.13 -7.80 -11.91
C ALA A 55 -6.63 -9.03 -12.70
N GLY A 56 -5.44 -9.54 -12.34
CA GLY A 56 -4.71 -10.59 -13.06
C GLY A 56 -3.38 -10.09 -13.63
N PRO A 57 -2.59 -11.00 -14.26
CA PRO A 57 -1.25 -10.68 -14.73
C PRO A 57 -1.20 -9.44 -15.62
N ASN A 58 -0.21 -8.59 -15.41
CA ASN A 58 0.03 -7.36 -16.19
C ASN A 58 -1.13 -6.36 -16.20
N THR A 59 -1.86 -6.26 -15.08
CA THR A 59 -2.96 -5.29 -14.94
C THR A 59 -2.79 -4.33 -13.77
N ASN A 60 -1.53 -4.06 -13.41
CA ASN A 60 -1.20 -3.08 -12.39
C ASN A 60 -1.69 -1.69 -12.80
N SER A 61 -2.09 -0.90 -11.82
CA SER A 61 -2.54 0.49 -12.00
C SER A 61 -2.12 1.34 -10.81
N SER A 62 -3.00 2.15 -10.22
CA SER A 62 -2.71 2.94 -9.02
C SER A 62 -3.17 2.29 -7.71
N GLN A 63 -3.88 1.16 -7.79
CA GLN A 63 -4.37 0.46 -6.61
C GLN A 63 -3.24 -0.35 -5.97
N PHE A 64 -3.13 -0.25 -4.65
CA PHE A 64 -2.21 -1.01 -3.82
C PHE A 64 -2.90 -1.37 -2.51
N PHE A 65 -2.25 -2.20 -1.71
CA PHE A 65 -2.70 -2.49 -0.36
C PHE A 65 -1.52 -2.58 0.61
N ILE A 66 -1.80 -2.46 1.91
CA ILE A 66 -0.81 -2.63 2.97
C ILE A 66 -1.15 -3.93 3.69
N CYS A 67 -0.19 -4.86 3.74
CA CYS A 67 -0.39 -6.13 4.41
C CYS A 67 -0.46 -5.90 5.93
N SER A 68 -1.48 -6.44 6.62
CA SER A 68 -1.51 -6.49 8.10
C SER A 68 -1.00 -7.83 8.66
N ALA A 69 -0.72 -8.81 7.79
CA ALA A 69 -0.18 -10.12 8.12
C ALA A 69 0.67 -10.66 6.97
N LYS A 70 1.37 -11.77 7.20
CA LYS A 70 2.04 -12.53 6.13
C LYS A 70 0.97 -13.16 5.23
N ILE A 71 1.09 -12.99 3.91
CA ILE A 71 0.10 -13.44 2.91
C ILE A 71 0.77 -14.16 1.72
N GLU A 72 1.56 -15.19 2.02
CA GLU A 72 2.42 -15.89 1.04
C GLU A 72 1.68 -16.51 -0.16
N TRP A 73 0.36 -16.71 -0.08
CA TRP A 73 -0.45 -17.19 -1.20
C TRP A 73 -0.55 -16.19 -2.38
N LEU A 74 -0.11 -14.94 -2.16
CA LEU A 74 0.01 -13.88 -3.16
C LEU A 74 1.42 -13.76 -3.78
N ASP A 75 2.41 -14.52 -3.28
CA ASP A 75 3.76 -14.52 -3.87
C ASP A 75 3.71 -14.98 -5.33
N GLY A 76 4.40 -14.24 -6.21
CA GLY A 76 4.41 -14.49 -7.65
C GLY A 76 3.14 -14.07 -8.39
N LYS A 77 2.19 -13.42 -7.71
CA LYS A 77 0.93 -12.92 -8.30
C LYS A 77 0.79 -11.41 -8.21
N HIS A 78 1.16 -10.83 -7.07
CA HIS A 78 1.15 -9.39 -6.85
C HIS A 78 2.58 -8.88 -6.66
N VAL A 79 2.94 -7.82 -7.37
CA VAL A 79 4.27 -7.22 -7.30
C VAL A 79 4.40 -6.44 -5.98
N VAL A 80 5.37 -6.82 -5.14
CA VAL A 80 5.74 -6.05 -3.95
C VAL A 80 6.67 -4.92 -4.34
N PHE A 81 6.26 -3.68 -4.07
CA PHE A 81 6.98 -2.49 -4.51
C PHE A 81 7.44 -1.59 -3.35
N GLY A 82 7.15 -1.93 -2.09
CA GLY A 82 7.58 -1.11 -0.97
C GLY A 82 7.29 -1.72 0.39
N LYS A 83 7.59 -0.94 1.43
CA LYS A 83 7.23 -1.25 2.81
C LYS A 83 6.96 0.02 3.61
N VAL A 84 6.12 -0.08 4.63
CA VAL A 84 5.96 0.94 5.68
C VAL A 84 7.31 1.15 6.35
N LYS A 85 7.71 2.41 6.48
CA LYS A 85 8.89 2.85 7.20
C LYS A 85 8.51 3.33 8.60
N GLU A 86 7.50 4.20 8.70
CA GLU A 86 6.94 4.74 9.95
C GLU A 86 5.40 4.79 9.87
N GLY A 87 4.69 4.79 11.01
CA GLY A 87 3.22 4.84 11.05
C GLY A 87 2.53 3.48 10.96
N VAL A 88 3.15 2.41 11.47
CA VAL A 88 2.52 1.07 11.53
C VAL A 88 1.28 1.08 12.42
N ASP A 89 1.33 1.82 13.52
CA ASP A 89 0.21 2.09 14.41
C ASP A 89 -0.95 2.81 13.72
N THR A 90 -0.66 3.73 12.79
CA THR A 90 -1.68 4.34 11.92
C THR A 90 -2.38 3.28 11.06
N VAL A 91 -1.62 2.35 10.48
CA VAL A 91 -2.17 1.24 9.68
C VAL A 91 -3.03 0.31 10.56
N GLU A 92 -2.57 -0.04 11.75
CA GLU A 92 -3.35 -0.83 12.71
C GLU A 92 -4.63 -0.11 13.15
N ALA A 93 -4.58 1.21 13.34
CA ALA A 93 -5.76 2.01 13.66
C ALA A 93 -6.76 2.05 12.50
N MET A 94 -6.28 2.13 11.25
CA MET A 94 -7.13 2.02 10.05
C MET A 94 -7.82 0.65 9.98
N GLU A 95 -7.10 -0.44 10.25
CA GLU A 95 -7.62 -1.82 10.19
C GLU A 95 -8.81 -2.03 11.14
N ARG A 96 -8.83 -1.38 12.30
CA ARG A 96 -9.94 -1.46 13.28
C ARG A 96 -11.28 -0.96 12.74
N PHE A 97 -11.27 -0.16 11.69
CA PHE A 97 -12.50 0.28 11.01
C PHE A 97 -12.94 -0.66 9.88
N GLY A 98 -12.16 -1.71 9.58
CA GLY A 98 -12.51 -2.73 8.60
C GLY A 98 -13.56 -3.72 9.11
N SER A 99 -14.03 -4.56 8.19
CA SER A 99 -14.91 -5.69 8.52
C SER A 99 -14.58 -6.88 7.62
N ARG A 100 -15.12 -8.05 7.97
CA ARG A 100 -14.81 -9.32 7.28
C ARG A 100 -15.11 -9.30 5.77
N ASN A 101 -16.03 -8.46 5.30
CA ASN A 101 -16.37 -8.33 3.87
C ASN A 101 -15.64 -7.16 3.18
N GLY A 102 -14.66 -6.53 3.84
CA GLY A 102 -13.91 -5.40 3.32
C GLY A 102 -14.61 -4.04 3.44
N LYS A 103 -15.87 -3.98 3.88
CA LYS A 103 -16.56 -2.70 4.09
C LYS A 103 -15.99 -2.00 5.32
N THR A 104 -15.67 -0.72 5.19
CA THR A 104 -15.25 0.10 6.33
C THR A 104 -16.43 0.69 7.08
N GLY A 105 -16.34 0.75 8.42
CA GLY A 105 -17.33 1.40 9.29
C GLY A 105 -17.20 2.92 9.33
N LYS A 106 -16.03 3.46 8.93
CA LYS A 106 -15.78 4.89 8.77
C LYS A 106 -15.11 5.14 7.42
N LYS A 107 -15.21 6.37 6.92
CA LYS A 107 -14.53 6.80 5.70
C LYS A 107 -13.07 7.09 6.04
N ILE A 108 -12.14 6.33 5.46
CA ILE A 108 -10.70 6.55 5.59
C ILE A 108 -10.23 7.22 4.30
N THR A 109 -9.51 8.33 4.41
CA THR A 109 -9.02 9.10 3.27
C THR A 109 -7.56 9.46 3.44
N ILE A 110 -6.80 9.45 2.35
CA ILE A 110 -5.52 10.16 2.26
C ILE A 110 -5.87 11.64 2.11
N ALA A 111 -5.59 12.42 3.15
CA ALA A 111 -5.88 13.86 3.21
C ALA A 111 -4.80 14.69 2.51
N ASP A 112 -3.54 14.25 2.60
CA ASP A 112 -2.40 14.82 1.87
C ASP A 112 -1.38 13.72 1.53
N CYS A 113 -0.58 13.95 0.49
CA CYS A 113 0.53 13.07 0.13
C CYS A 113 1.74 13.84 -0.41
N ARG A 114 2.93 13.40 -0.02
CA ARG A 114 4.20 14.04 -0.45
C ARG A 114 5.36 13.06 -0.53
N GLN A 115 6.39 13.45 -1.27
CA GLN A 115 7.70 12.78 -1.28
C GLN A 115 8.68 13.56 -0.38
N ILE A 116 9.59 12.85 0.29
CA ILE A 116 10.75 13.41 1.00
C ILE A 116 12.03 13.11 0.24
#